data_AF-A0A085Z6F7-F1
#
_entry.id   AF-A0A085Z6F7-F1
#
_cell.length_a   1.000
_cell.length_b   1.000
_cell.length_c   1.000
_cell.angle_alpha   90.00
_cell.angle_beta   90.00
_cell.angle_gamma   90.00
#
_symmetry.space_group_name_H-M   'P 1'
#
loop_
_entity.id
_entity.type
_entity.pdbx_description
1 polymer ?
#
loop_
_entity_poly.entity_id
_entity_poly.type
_entity_poly.pdbx_seq_one_letter_code
_entity_poly.pdbx_strand_id
1 'polypeptide(L)'
;MANRSFIYTTDDHQQNPVDASGLSEYENEVHPLYLLMVAGESQMILSNVIEEADKTAICGSFEEGKELVLKFLELVSIYDESYRIDSFMDFVEETKEVLNQRKAKYVILENFEIVQLSGTNFVPDTFRELKEIKQEVEELYAKHLAGNLSAEDIQGSGFYNDFDDTCIEWGEIDRQDIDWTDFWNETLYHNLQK
;
A
#
# COMPACT_ATOMS: atom_id res chain seq x y z
N MET A 1 20.03 6.67 5.94
CA MET A 1 19.19 6.35 7.11
C MET A 1 17.97 5.68 6.49
N ALA A 2 18.05 4.38 6.27
CA ALA A 2 17.74 3.29 7.21
C ALA A 2 16.26 2.92 7.04
N ASN A 3 16.08 2.04 6.06
CA ASN A 3 14.98 1.13 5.72
C ASN A 3 14.12 0.76 6.94
N ARG A 4 12.79 0.61 6.78
CA ARG A 4 11.85 0.37 7.89
C ARG A 4 10.76 -0.66 7.56
N SER A 5 10.20 -0.62 6.36
CA SER A 5 9.19 -1.57 5.85
C SER A 5 9.56 -2.00 4.42
N PHE A 6 9.18 -3.22 4.00
CA PHE A 6 9.47 -3.74 2.66
C PHE A 6 8.19 -4.28 2.03
N ILE A 7 7.89 -3.87 0.79
CA ILE A 7 6.82 -4.48 -0.01
C ILE A 7 7.39 -5.19 -1.23
N TYR A 8 6.95 -6.42 -1.51
CA TYR A 8 7.39 -7.16 -2.70
C TYR A 8 6.34 -8.16 -3.18
N THR A 9 6.55 -8.69 -4.39
CA THR A 9 5.62 -9.62 -5.05
C THR A 9 6.24 -11.00 -5.22
N THR A 10 5.43 -12.05 -5.03
CA THR A 10 5.90 -13.44 -5.09
C THR A 10 4.83 -14.42 -5.57
N ASP A 11 5.25 -15.55 -6.12
CA ASP A 11 4.39 -16.69 -6.45
C ASP A 11 4.26 -17.71 -5.30
N ASP A 12 5.06 -17.55 -4.25
CA ASP A 12 5.11 -18.42 -3.07
C ASP A 12 5.28 -17.58 -1.79
N HIS A 13 4.55 -17.95 -0.73
CA HIS A 13 4.58 -17.26 0.58
C HIS A 13 5.37 -18.06 1.64
N GLN A 14 6.11 -19.09 1.24
CA GLN A 14 6.86 -19.95 2.16
C GLN A 14 8.21 -19.34 2.59
N GLN A 15 8.55 -19.61 3.86
CA GLN A 15 9.82 -19.24 4.48
C GLN A 15 11.02 -19.76 3.69
N ASN A 16 11.73 -18.86 3.04
CA ASN A 16 13.15 -18.97 2.73
C ASN A 16 13.71 -17.55 2.68
N PRO A 17 14.89 -17.28 3.27
CA PRO A 17 15.56 -15.99 3.11
C PRO A 17 15.72 -15.69 1.63
N VAL A 18 15.06 -14.64 1.14
CA VAL A 18 15.26 -14.16 -0.22
C VAL A 18 16.18 -12.96 -0.19
N ASP A 19 17.08 -12.87 -1.17
CA ASP A 19 17.97 -11.72 -1.34
C ASP A 19 17.10 -10.54 -1.85
N ALA A 20 16.51 -9.81 -0.92
CA ALA A 20 15.66 -8.65 -1.18
C ALA A 20 16.43 -7.37 -0.82
N SER A 21 16.47 -6.42 -1.75
CA SER A 21 16.90 -5.05 -1.46
C SER A 21 15.66 -4.24 -1.12
N GLY A 22 15.61 -3.68 0.08
CA GLY A 22 14.47 -2.88 0.52
C GLY A 22 14.53 -1.46 0.04
N LEU A 23 13.35 -0.85 -0.06
CA LEU A 23 13.24 0.59 -0.03
C LEU A 23 12.69 1.08 1.29
N SER A 24 13.19 2.25 1.64
CA SER A 24 12.92 2.95 2.88
C SER A 24 11.61 3.72 2.74
N GLU A 25 10.66 3.46 3.63
CA GLU A 25 9.65 4.46 3.94
C GLU A 25 10.09 5.33 5.11
N TYR A 26 9.47 6.50 5.17
CA TYR A 26 9.66 7.56 6.16
C TYR A 26 9.27 7.08 7.57
N GLU A 27 9.42 7.94 8.56
CA GLU A 27 9.52 7.59 9.98
C GLU A 27 8.47 6.59 10.51
N ASN A 28 8.82 5.30 10.66
CA ASN A 28 8.04 4.27 11.36
C ASN A 28 6.61 4.01 10.82
N GLU A 29 6.28 4.49 9.63
CA GLU A 29 4.94 4.40 9.07
C GLU A 29 4.96 3.68 7.72
N VAL A 30 3.88 2.96 7.41
CA VAL A 30 3.70 2.24 6.15
C VAL A 30 2.74 3.06 5.30
N HIS A 31 3.12 3.38 4.08
CA HIS A 31 2.30 4.16 3.17
C HIS A 31 0.94 3.48 2.92
N PRO A 32 -0.19 4.22 2.98
CA PRO A 32 -1.53 3.64 2.90
C PRO A 32 -1.79 2.79 1.63
N LEU A 33 -1.17 3.15 0.50
CA LEU A 33 -1.28 2.33 -0.72
C LEU A 33 -0.70 0.92 -0.57
N TYR A 34 0.32 0.71 0.27
CA TYR A 34 0.84 -0.63 0.56
C TYR A 34 -0.10 -1.44 1.43
N LEU A 35 -0.75 -0.78 2.39
CA LEU A 35 -1.79 -1.41 3.20
C LEU A 35 -2.92 -1.92 2.30
N LEU A 36 -3.37 -1.12 1.33
CA LEU A 36 -4.34 -1.58 0.33
C LEU A 36 -3.84 -2.76 -0.49
N MET A 37 -2.59 -2.73 -0.94
CA MET A 37 -2.00 -3.83 -1.70
C MET A 37 -2.07 -5.15 -0.92
N VAL A 38 -1.79 -5.16 0.39
CA VAL A 38 -1.82 -6.40 1.19
C VAL A 38 -3.19 -6.74 1.80
N ALA A 39 -4.21 -5.89 1.64
CA ALA A 39 -5.52 -6.08 2.27
C ALA A 39 -6.38 -7.19 1.65
N GLY A 40 -6.11 -7.60 0.41
CA GLY A 40 -6.82 -8.68 -0.28
C GLY A 40 -6.47 -10.05 0.29
N GLU A 41 -7.45 -10.84 0.73
CA GLU A 41 -7.27 -12.17 1.36
C GLU A 41 -6.07 -12.27 2.32
N SER A 42 -5.87 -11.23 3.15
CA SER A 42 -4.65 -11.06 3.93
C SER A 42 -4.44 -12.16 4.98
N GLN A 43 -3.20 -12.57 5.20
CA GLN A 43 -2.77 -13.42 6.30
C GLN A 43 -1.45 -12.92 6.92
N MET A 44 -1.31 -13.02 8.24
CA MET A 44 -0.02 -12.82 8.89
C MET A 44 0.88 -14.03 8.63
N ILE A 45 2.14 -13.77 8.28
CA ILE A 45 3.18 -14.77 8.01
C ILE A 45 4.45 -14.45 8.82
N LEU A 46 5.35 -15.43 8.90
CA LEU A 46 6.72 -15.18 9.38
C LEU A 46 7.47 -14.42 8.29
N SER A 47 8.43 -13.58 8.67
CA SER A 47 9.29 -12.89 7.72
C SER A 47 9.98 -13.87 6.76
N ASN A 48 10.06 -13.48 5.48
CA ASN A 48 10.90 -14.17 4.49
C ASN A 48 12.29 -13.55 4.36
N VAL A 49 12.60 -12.52 5.15
CA VAL A 49 13.91 -11.82 5.12
C VAL A 49 14.76 -12.22 6.32
N ILE A 50 14.13 -12.40 7.49
CA ILE A 50 14.82 -12.78 8.73
C ILE A 50 14.16 -13.98 9.40
N GLU A 51 14.95 -14.73 10.18
CA GLU A 51 14.42 -15.75 11.07
C GLU A 51 13.89 -15.10 12.36
N GLU A 52 12.62 -15.35 12.67
CA GLU A 52 11.94 -14.79 13.83
C GLU A 52 10.93 -15.78 14.43
N ALA A 53 10.59 -15.57 15.71
CA ALA A 53 9.66 -16.42 16.44
C ALA A 53 8.19 -16.00 16.26
N ASP A 54 7.96 -14.70 16.00
CA ASP A 54 6.64 -14.10 15.85
C ASP A 54 6.41 -13.72 14.38
N LYS A 55 5.15 -13.63 13.98
CA LYS A 55 4.77 -13.17 12.65
C LYS A 55 4.92 -11.64 12.57
N THR A 56 5.89 -11.15 11.79
CA THR A 56 6.08 -9.70 11.55
C THR A 56 5.87 -9.28 10.10
N ALA A 57 5.21 -10.13 9.31
CA ALA A 57 4.87 -9.83 7.93
C ALA A 57 3.40 -10.17 7.60
N ILE A 58 2.88 -9.50 6.56
CA ILE A 58 1.53 -9.70 6.05
C ILE A 58 1.61 -10.07 4.58
N CYS A 59 0.92 -11.12 4.19
CA CYS A 59 0.77 -11.56 2.80
C CYS A 59 -0.67 -11.33 2.36
N GLY A 60 -0.86 -10.75 1.18
CA GLY A 60 -2.17 -10.58 0.53
C GLY A 60 -2.18 -11.11 -0.91
N SER A 61 -3.38 -11.29 -1.45
CA SER A 61 -3.62 -11.58 -2.87
C SER A 61 -3.23 -10.36 -3.71
N PHE A 62 -2.27 -10.55 -4.63
CA PHE A 62 -1.79 -9.46 -5.49
C PHE A 62 -2.92 -8.89 -6.36
N GLU A 63 -3.77 -9.75 -6.93
CA GLU A 63 -4.83 -9.31 -7.83
C GLU A 63 -5.90 -8.49 -7.11
N GLU A 64 -6.33 -8.93 -5.92
CA GLU A 64 -7.29 -8.16 -5.12
C GLU A 64 -6.69 -6.85 -4.61
N GLY A 65 -5.45 -6.88 -4.13
CA GLY A 65 -4.74 -5.67 -3.68
C GLY A 65 -4.59 -4.63 -4.79
N LYS A 66 -4.18 -5.09 -5.97
CA LYS A 66 -4.13 -4.26 -7.18
C LYS A 66 -5.50 -3.63 -7.47
N GLU A 67 -6.57 -4.44 -7.46
CA GLU A 67 -7.92 -3.92 -7.73
C GLU A 67 -8.34 -2.85 -6.71
N LEU A 68 -8.02 -3.04 -5.43
CA LEU A 68 -8.30 -2.05 -4.37
C LEU A 68 -7.55 -0.73 -4.60
N VAL A 69 -6.25 -0.79 -4.90
CA VAL A 69 -5.44 0.40 -5.21
C VAL A 69 -6.01 1.14 -6.41
N LEU A 70 -6.30 0.43 -7.51
CA LEU A 70 -6.81 1.06 -8.72
C LEU A 70 -8.19 1.70 -8.52
N LYS A 71 -9.07 1.04 -7.76
CA LYS A 71 -10.36 1.62 -7.35
C LYS A 71 -10.14 2.91 -6.56
N PHE A 72 -9.30 2.88 -5.53
CA PHE A 72 -9.05 4.03 -4.68
C PHE A 72 -8.49 5.23 -5.48
N LEU A 73 -7.48 5.01 -6.31
CA LEU A 73 -6.88 6.07 -7.14
C LEU A 73 -7.87 6.64 -8.17
N GLU A 74 -8.74 5.80 -8.74
CA GLU A 74 -9.85 6.26 -9.57
C GLU A 74 -10.80 7.18 -8.78
N LEU A 75 -11.17 6.81 -7.56
CA LEU A 75 -12.02 7.65 -6.71
C LEU A 75 -11.37 9.00 -6.40
N VAL A 76 -10.09 9.01 -6.01
CA VAL A 76 -9.36 10.25 -5.70
C VAL A 76 -9.30 11.16 -6.93
N SER A 77 -8.90 10.63 -8.09
CA SER A 77 -8.79 11.42 -9.33
C SER A 77 -10.13 11.99 -9.82
N ILE A 78 -11.24 11.27 -9.60
CA ILE A 78 -12.57 11.73 -10.01
C ILE A 78 -13.14 12.76 -9.02
N TYR A 79 -13.04 12.52 -7.72
CA TYR A 79 -13.84 13.24 -6.72
C TYR A 79 -13.07 14.32 -5.95
N ASP A 80 -11.75 14.24 -5.86
CA ASP A 80 -10.95 15.30 -5.24
C ASP A 80 -10.26 16.17 -6.29
N GLU A 81 -10.66 17.45 -6.32
CA GLU A 81 -10.07 18.44 -7.24
C GLU A 81 -8.62 18.76 -6.89
N SER A 82 -8.19 18.55 -5.64
CA SER A 82 -6.82 18.84 -5.21
C SER A 82 -5.78 17.91 -5.85
N TYR A 83 -6.21 16.70 -6.21
CA TYR A 83 -5.41 15.69 -6.91
C TYR A 83 -5.63 15.66 -8.44
N ARG A 84 -6.42 16.59 -9.01
CA ARG A 84 -6.54 16.75 -10.47
C ARG A 84 -5.38 17.55 -11.06
N ILE A 85 -4.17 17.15 -10.70
CA ILE A 85 -2.90 17.73 -11.17
C ILE A 85 -2.22 16.73 -12.11
N ASP A 86 -1.45 17.22 -13.10
CA ASP A 86 -0.83 16.38 -14.12
C ASP A 86 0.04 15.27 -13.51
N SER A 87 0.85 15.59 -12.49
CA SER A 87 1.74 14.64 -11.81
C SER A 87 0.98 13.47 -11.17
N PHE A 88 -0.16 13.73 -10.52
CA PHE A 88 -0.97 12.67 -9.93
C PHE A 88 -1.69 11.84 -10.99
N MET A 89 -2.20 12.47 -12.05
CA MET A 89 -2.85 11.75 -13.15
C MET A 89 -1.85 10.83 -13.87
N ASP A 90 -0.63 11.30 -14.10
CA ASP A 90 0.47 10.49 -14.63
C ASP A 90 0.80 9.32 -13.70
N PHE A 91 0.87 9.55 -12.39
CA PHE A 91 1.06 8.50 -11.38
C PHE A 91 -0.05 7.44 -11.40
N VAL A 92 -1.32 7.83 -11.55
CA VAL A 92 -2.44 6.89 -11.65
C VAL A 92 -2.31 6.00 -12.89
N GLU A 93 -1.93 6.56 -14.03
CA GLU A 93 -1.73 5.80 -15.26
C GLU A 93 -0.48 4.90 -15.19
N GLU A 94 0.64 5.39 -14.65
CA GLU A 94 1.84 4.58 -14.41
C GLU A 94 1.54 3.43 -13.45
N THR A 95 0.81 3.68 -12.37
CA THR A 95 0.36 2.65 -11.41
C THR A 95 -0.42 1.55 -12.12
N LYS A 96 -1.39 1.92 -12.98
CA LYS A 96 -2.14 0.95 -13.78
C LYS A 96 -1.22 0.14 -14.68
N GLU A 97 -0.27 0.77 -15.35
CA GLU A 97 0.67 0.08 -16.23
C GLU A 97 1.55 -0.90 -15.45
N VAL A 98 2.26 -0.43 -14.42
CA VAL A 98 3.20 -1.22 -13.62
C VAL A 98 2.51 -2.42 -12.98
N LEU A 99 1.35 -2.23 -12.36
CA LEU A 99 0.65 -3.31 -11.68
C LEU A 99 0.04 -4.33 -12.66
N ASN A 100 -0.40 -3.91 -13.85
CA ASN A 100 -0.93 -4.83 -14.87
C ASN A 100 0.15 -5.65 -15.59
N GLN A 101 1.38 -5.15 -15.64
CA GLN A 101 2.51 -5.91 -16.20
C GLN A 101 2.95 -7.07 -15.29
N ARG A 102 2.69 -6.97 -13.98
CA ARG A 102 3.07 -7.99 -13.00
C ARG A 102 2.11 -9.18 -13.01
N LYS A 103 2.69 -10.36 -12.84
CA LYS A 103 1.97 -11.66 -12.82
C LYS A 103 2.34 -12.45 -11.57
N ALA A 104 2.22 -11.80 -10.42
CA ALA A 104 2.45 -12.43 -9.12
C ALA A 104 1.14 -12.92 -8.53
N LYS A 105 1.22 -13.91 -7.63
CA LYS A 105 0.06 -14.36 -6.84
C LYS A 105 -0.12 -13.56 -5.57
N TYR A 106 0.98 -13.19 -4.94
CA TYR A 106 1.00 -12.58 -3.62
C TYR A 106 1.79 -11.29 -3.62
N VAL A 107 1.42 -10.43 -2.68
CA VAL A 107 2.19 -9.27 -2.24
C VAL A 107 2.45 -9.41 -0.75
N ILE A 108 3.66 -9.09 -0.32
CA ILE A 108 4.09 -9.24 1.07
C ILE A 108 4.59 -7.89 1.57
N LEU A 109 4.10 -7.50 2.75
CA LEU A 109 4.57 -6.37 3.54
C LEU A 109 5.36 -6.92 4.75
N GLU A 110 6.66 -6.65 4.79
CA GLU A 110 7.55 -6.96 5.91
C GLU A 110 7.78 -5.72 6.76
N ASN A 111 7.58 -5.84 8.07
CA ASN A 111 7.69 -4.74 9.01
C ASN A 111 8.80 -4.96 10.06
N PHE A 112 9.68 -5.94 9.85
CA PHE A 112 10.62 -6.40 10.88
C PHE A 112 11.56 -5.30 11.37
N GLU A 113 12.03 -4.37 10.52
CA GLU A 113 12.91 -3.28 10.95
C GLU A 113 12.18 -2.30 11.86
N ILE A 114 10.92 -1.96 11.57
CA ILE A 114 10.06 -1.17 12.48
C ILE A 114 9.86 -1.90 13.81
N VAL A 115 9.63 -3.22 13.78
CA VAL A 115 9.49 -4.01 15.03
C VAL A 115 10.78 -3.99 15.84
N GLN A 116 11.94 -4.14 15.20
CA GLN A 116 13.25 -4.11 15.88
C GLN A 116 13.56 -2.75 16.50
N LEU A 117 13.21 -1.65 15.82
CA LEU A 117 13.46 -0.29 16.30
C LEU A 117 12.47 0.15 17.39
N SER A 118 11.18 -0.13 17.19
CA SER A 118 10.12 0.27 18.13
C SER A 118 10.03 -0.64 19.36
N GLY A 119 10.56 -1.87 19.26
CA GLY A 119 10.39 -2.91 20.28
C GLY A 119 8.96 -3.44 20.40
N THR A 120 8.06 -3.06 19.48
CA THR A 120 6.65 -3.45 19.50
C THR A 120 6.27 -4.10 18.17
N ASN A 121 5.67 -5.29 18.24
CA ASN A 121 5.10 -5.91 17.05
C ASN A 121 3.70 -5.32 16.78
N PHE A 122 3.62 -4.36 15.86
CA PHE A 122 2.38 -3.68 15.45
C PHE A 122 1.62 -4.42 14.33
N VAL A 123 2.20 -5.48 13.76
CA VAL A 123 1.59 -6.27 12.68
C VAL A 123 0.21 -6.82 13.03
N PRO A 124 -0.07 -7.31 14.27
CA PRO A 124 -1.41 -7.74 14.63
C PRO A 124 -2.46 -6.63 14.59
N ASP A 125 -2.10 -5.39 14.93
CA ASP A 125 -3.00 -4.25 14.89
C ASP A 125 -3.23 -3.80 13.45
N THR A 126 -2.16 -3.63 12.67
CA THR A 126 -2.27 -3.34 11.22
C THR A 126 -3.10 -4.39 10.50
N PHE A 127 -2.88 -5.67 10.78
CA PHE A 127 -3.63 -6.77 10.17
C PHE A 127 -5.14 -6.69 10.47
N ARG A 128 -5.52 -6.23 11.66
CA ARG A 128 -6.94 -6.02 12.01
C ARG A 128 -7.54 -4.87 11.19
N GLU A 129 -6.79 -3.79 11.01
CA GLU A 129 -7.21 -2.58 10.29
C GLU A 129 -7.35 -2.82 8.78
N LEU A 130 -6.58 -3.74 8.18
CA LEU A 130 -6.68 -4.07 6.75
C LEU A 130 -8.09 -4.43 6.29
N LYS A 131 -8.86 -5.11 7.15
CA LYS A 131 -10.25 -5.47 6.84
C LYS A 131 -11.14 -4.23 6.77
N GLU A 132 -10.92 -3.28 7.68
CA GLU A 132 -11.69 -2.03 7.76
C GLU A 132 -11.38 -1.15 6.55
N ILE A 133 -10.09 -1.00 6.21
CA ILE A 133 -9.61 -0.29 5.03
C ILE A 133 -10.19 -0.89 3.73
N LYS A 134 -10.13 -2.22 3.58
CA LYS A 134 -10.71 -2.92 2.41
C LYS A 134 -12.20 -2.62 2.29
N GLN A 135 -12.94 -2.80 3.39
CA GLN A 135 -14.39 -2.58 3.40
C GLN A 135 -14.74 -1.13 3.05
N GLU A 136 -14.01 -0.17 3.61
CA GLU A 136 -14.21 1.26 3.35
C GLU A 136 -14.06 1.60 1.87
N VAL A 137 -12.96 1.17 1.24
CA VAL A 137 -12.73 1.41 -0.21
C VAL A 137 -13.77 0.71 -1.07
N GLU A 138 -14.16 -0.52 -0.74
CA GLU A 138 -15.20 -1.26 -1.47
C GLU A 138 -16.57 -0.57 -1.36
N GLU A 139 -16.93 -0.03 -0.19
CA GLU A 139 -18.18 0.72 0.02
C GLU A 139 -18.19 2.03 -0.76
N LEU A 140 -17.09 2.78 -0.76
CA LEU A 140 -16.94 4.00 -1.56
C LEU A 140 -17.05 3.69 -3.06
N TYR A 141 -16.40 2.62 -3.52
CA TYR A 141 -16.46 2.23 -4.92
C TYR A 141 -17.86 1.74 -5.32
N ALA A 142 -18.56 1.03 -4.43
CA ALA A 142 -19.96 0.65 -4.66
C ALA A 142 -20.88 1.88 -4.80
N LYS A 143 -20.67 2.92 -3.98
CA LYS A 143 -21.37 4.21 -4.13
C LYS A 143 -21.04 4.89 -5.47
N HIS A 144 -19.77 4.85 -5.88
CA HIS A 144 -19.34 5.40 -7.17
C HIS A 144 -20.11 4.73 -8.33
N LEU A 145 -20.17 3.40 -8.35
CA LEU A 145 -20.91 2.63 -9.36
C LEU A 145 -22.42 2.88 -9.33
N ALA A 146 -22.98 3.20 -8.16
CA ALA A 146 -24.38 3.58 -8.02
C ALA A 146 -24.68 5.04 -8.40
N GLY A 147 -23.64 5.85 -8.68
CA GLY A 147 -23.77 7.27 -9.02
C GLY A 147 -24.22 8.15 -7.86
N ASN A 148 -24.00 7.72 -6.61
CA ASN A 148 -24.40 8.45 -5.40
C ASN A 148 -23.22 8.84 -4.51
N LEU A 149 -21.98 8.63 -4.96
CA LEU A 149 -20.78 9.09 -4.27
C LEU A 149 -20.55 10.59 -4.51
N SER A 150 -20.13 11.29 -3.47
CA SER A 150 -19.74 12.70 -3.50
C SER A 150 -18.29 12.90 -3.02
N ALA A 151 -17.74 14.10 -3.24
CA ALA A 151 -16.43 14.47 -2.70
C ALA A 151 -16.39 14.43 -1.17
N GLU A 152 -17.50 14.77 -0.51
CA GLU A 152 -17.62 14.73 0.96
C GLU A 152 -17.54 13.30 1.50
N ASP A 153 -18.03 12.30 0.75
CA ASP A 153 -17.88 10.89 1.13
C ASP A 153 -16.41 10.45 1.10
N ILE A 154 -15.61 10.94 0.13
CA ILE A 154 -14.18 10.65 0.02
C ILE A 154 -13.41 11.37 1.13
N GLN A 155 -13.62 12.67 1.30
CA GLN A 155 -12.93 13.46 2.34
C GLN A 155 -13.31 13.04 3.76
N GLY A 156 -14.48 12.44 3.94
CA GLY A 156 -14.93 11.86 5.21
C GLY A 156 -14.37 10.47 5.50
N SER A 157 -13.66 9.84 4.56
CA SER A 157 -13.07 8.51 4.72
C SER A 157 -11.82 8.57 5.60
N GLY A 158 -11.70 7.66 6.56
CA GLY A 158 -10.51 7.54 7.40
C GLY A 158 -9.28 7.22 6.55
N PHE A 159 -9.40 6.20 5.69
CA PHE A 159 -8.32 5.81 4.81
C PHE A 159 -7.87 6.93 3.84
N TYR A 160 -8.80 7.70 3.28
CA TYR A 160 -8.44 8.84 2.44
C TYR A 160 -7.64 9.90 3.22
N ASN A 161 -8.03 10.20 4.46
CA ASN A 161 -7.32 11.18 5.27
C ASN A 161 -5.91 10.69 5.63
N ASP A 162 -5.74 9.42 5.99
CA ASP A 162 -4.42 8.83 6.24
C ASP A 162 -3.54 8.89 4.98
N PHE A 163 -4.11 8.61 3.81
CA PHE A 163 -3.43 8.76 2.52
C PHE A 163 -3.02 10.20 2.27
N ASP A 164 -3.95 11.13 2.40
CA ASP A 164 -3.70 12.55 2.14
C ASP A 164 -2.59 13.08 3.05
N ASP A 165 -2.71 12.86 4.36
CA ASP A 165 -1.74 13.27 5.38
C ASP A 165 -0.35 12.68 5.12
N THR A 166 -0.27 11.41 4.72
CA THR A 166 1.01 10.78 4.35
C THR A 166 1.62 11.45 3.13
N CYS A 167 0.82 11.77 2.11
CA CYS A 167 1.29 12.34 0.85
C CYS A 167 1.78 13.78 0.99
N ILE A 168 1.11 14.58 1.83
CA ILE A 168 1.48 15.98 2.07
C ILE A 168 2.44 16.15 3.25
N GLU A 169 2.94 15.05 3.83
CA GLU A 169 3.71 15.05 5.08
C GLU A 169 3.06 15.96 6.14
N TRP A 170 1.77 15.74 6.41
CA TRP A 170 0.98 16.53 7.37
C TRP A 170 0.90 18.04 7.07
N GLY A 171 0.98 18.39 5.78
CA GLY A 171 0.86 19.74 5.25
C GLY A 171 2.19 20.45 5.04
N GLU A 172 3.31 19.74 5.18
CA GLU A 172 4.66 20.25 4.91
C GLU A 172 4.99 20.29 3.42
N ILE A 173 4.32 19.47 2.61
CA ILE A 173 4.50 19.38 1.15
C ILE A 173 3.23 19.83 0.42
N ASP A 174 3.38 20.76 -0.53
CA ASP A 174 2.31 21.13 -1.43
C ASP A 174 2.05 19.99 -2.44
N ARG A 175 0.78 19.68 -2.73
CA ARG A 175 0.43 18.56 -3.64
C ARG A 175 1.08 18.64 -5.02
N GLN A 176 1.35 19.85 -5.52
CA GLN A 176 2.02 20.08 -6.80
C GLN A 176 3.51 19.71 -6.78
N ASP A 177 4.11 19.68 -5.59
CA ASP A 177 5.52 19.40 -5.36
C ASP A 177 5.75 17.93 -4.96
N ILE A 178 4.69 17.12 -4.82
CA ILE A 178 4.82 15.68 -4.55
C ILE A 178 5.46 15.01 -5.77
N ASP A 179 6.63 14.42 -5.56
CA ASP A 179 7.29 13.59 -6.55
C ASP A 179 6.75 12.16 -6.47
N TRP A 180 5.82 11.85 -7.38
CA TRP A 180 5.26 10.51 -7.53
C TRP A 180 6.14 9.59 -8.40
N THR A 181 7.19 10.15 -9.00
CA THR A 181 8.04 9.42 -9.95
C THR A 181 8.62 8.21 -9.25
N ASP A 182 8.60 7.09 -9.96
CA ASP A 182 9.17 5.85 -9.51
C ASP A 182 8.53 5.22 -8.25
N PHE A 183 7.46 5.76 -7.65
CA PHE A 183 6.85 5.20 -6.42
C PHE A 183 6.77 3.67 -6.44
N TRP A 184 6.19 3.04 -7.47
CA TRP A 184 6.12 1.58 -7.57
C TRP A 184 7.39 0.90 -8.11
N ASN A 185 8.18 1.58 -8.93
CA ASN A 185 9.42 1.04 -9.51
C ASN A 185 10.49 0.89 -8.43
N GLU A 186 10.57 1.90 -7.58
CA GLU A 186 11.36 1.93 -6.38
C GLU A 186 10.79 0.88 -5.39
N THR A 187 9.48 0.84 -5.13
CA THR A 187 8.99 0.15 -3.93
C THR A 187 8.59 -1.31 -4.11
N LEU A 188 8.08 -1.73 -5.28
CA LEU A 188 7.75 -3.14 -5.55
C LEU A 188 8.97 -3.89 -6.08
N TYR A 189 9.87 -4.24 -5.18
CA TYR A 189 11.12 -4.91 -5.52
C TYR A 189 10.89 -6.36 -5.97
N HIS A 190 11.26 -6.64 -7.22
CA HIS A 190 11.37 -7.97 -7.85
C HIS A 190 10.10 -8.88 -7.91
N ASN A 191 10.02 -9.67 -8.98
CA ASN A 191 9.31 -10.95 -8.93
C ASN A 191 10.26 -11.93 -8.25
N LEU A 192 9.93 -12.40 -7.05
CA LEU A 192 10.64 -13.51 -6.44
C LEU A 192 10.29 -14.80 -7.20
N GLN A 193 10.88 -14.98 -8.38
CA GLN A 193 10.82 -16.23 -9.14
C GLN A 193 12.11 -17.03 -8.95
N LYS A 194 11.90 -18.33 -8.69
CA LYS A 194 12.84 -19.45 -8.60
C LYS A 194 14.17 -19.32 -9.36
#